data_AF-A0A1I4BZR5-F1
#
_entry.id   AF-A0A1I4BZR5-F1
#
_cell.length_a   1.000
_cell.length_b   1.000
_cell.length_c   1.000
_cell.angle_alpha   90.00
_cell.angle_beta   90.00
_cell.angle_gamma   90.00
#
_symmetry.space_group_name_H-M   'P 1'
#
loop_
_entity.id
_entity.type
_entity.pdbx_description
1 polymer ?
#
loop_
_entity_poly.entity_id
_entity_poly.type
_entity_poly.pdbx_seq_one_letter_code
_entity_poly.pdbx_strand_id
1 'polypeptide(L)'
;MEMKRTTKVRVLSHGFKKGFSIITNANQHRNKRWVFNVDIRDFFPSINFGRVYGFFVKDRNFQLDPKIATIIAQIACYQNRLPQGSPCSPVVSNLITHILDIKLNKLANDLHCTYTRYADDLTFSTNEKEFPEQIARLVRGNDDKWVAGDGLLYLVYRAGFQLNHEKTRMQRRDSRQDTTGLIVNQKLNVRHEYYKQVRAMCHHLFNHGFAFSDPGKVPVSNHTVEGMLSFIYQIRRIRSQNLVVEKEPERNSFFQTDQAGFTELYRRFLNYRSFYGMIKPTIICEGKTDNIYLLAAIRKLAPKFPKLIDPAQKLPLKVQFFNYSHRSALFQGLSGGGDEMYKLIKDFRERMKFFKHVPTQPVIMIIDNDAASTGIFTYVGTVHGTGPVSGLDPFYHVFENLYIVPVPTTAGVKAVIEDLFDPVVKKPISGRTFNSSNKSFDQTKFYGKNEFATKIVAPERATIDFTKFEPLLQAICDVMDHFAATLAAKSIVLPAPVVVAEAAP
;
A
#
# COMPACT_ATOMS: atom_id res chain seq x y z
N MET A 1 40.33 -5.68 11.92
CA MET A 1 39.04 -6.01 12.56
C MET A 1 38.30 -7.00 11.69
N GLU A 2 38.48 -8.30 11.94
CA GLU A 2 37.64 -9.33 11.32
C GLU A 2 36.19 -9.12 11.79
N MET A 3 35.30 -8.81 10.85
CA MET A 3 33.87 -8.82 11.13
C MET A 3 33.47 -10.26 11.49
N LYS A 4 33.14 -10.50 12.76
CA LYS A 4 32.52 -11.75 13.23
C LYS A 4 31.37 -12.10 12.29
N ARG A 5 31.54 -13.16 11.49
CA ARG A 5 30.49 -13.74 10.64
C ARG A 5 29.37 -14.21 11.55
N THR A 6 28.21 -13.58 11.44
CA THR A 6 27.00 -13.98 12.16
C THR A 6 26.60 -15.40 11.73
N THR A 7 26.45 -16.30 12.71
CA THR A 7 25.97 -17.69 12.60
C THR A 7 24.49 -17.79 12.22
N LYS A 8 23.94 -16.78 11.52
CA LYS A 8 22.56 -16.79 11.08
C LYS A 8 22.48 -17.64 9.81
N VAL A 9 21.67 -18.70 9.84
CA VAL A 9 21.43 -19.57 8.67
C VAL A 9 21.10 -18.69 7.47
N ARG A 10 21.99 -18.67 6.48
CA ARG A 10 21.83 -17.85 5.28
C ARG A 10 20.79 -18.50 4.39
N VAL A 11 19.68 -17.81 4.16
CA VAL A 11 18.67 -18.28 3.21
C VAL A 11 19.17 -18.03 1.80
N LEU A 12 19.22 -19.11 1.01
CA LEU A 12 19.78 -19.08 -0.35
C LEU A 12 18.71 -18.78 -1.39
N SER A 13 17.53 -19.40 -1.28
CA SER A 13 16.38 -19.13 -2.15
C SER A 13 15.37 -18.19 -1.50
N HIS A 14 15.08 -17.10 -2.19
CA HIS A 14 14.14 -16.05 -1.79
C HIS A 14 12.83 -16.06 -2.60
N GLY A 15 12.81 -16.75 -3.75
CA GLY A 15 11.62 -16.89 -4.59
C GLY A 15 10.62 -17.87 -3.98
N PHE A 16 9.32 -17.57 -4.06
CA PHE A 16 8.23 -18.46 -3.63
C PHE A 16 8.31 -18.97 -2.18
N LYS A 17 9.01 -18.24 -1.30
CA LYS A 17 9.21 -18.63 0.09
C LYS A 17 8.58 -17.62 1.03
N LYS A 18 7.76 -18.11 1.97
CA LYS A 18 7.10 -17.25 2.98
C LYS A 18 8.14 -16.44 3.76
N GLY A 19 7.91 -15.13 3.89
CA GLY A 19 8.82 -14.20 4.55
C GLY A 19 9.98 -13.69 3.68
N PHE A 20 10.10 -14.17 2.44
CA PHE A 20 11.10 -13.71 1.48
C PHE A 20 10.42 -13.05 0.28
N SER A 21 11.16 -12.14 -0.35
CA SER A 21 10.69 -11.31 -1.45
C SER A 21 11.86 -10.78 -2.27
N ILE A 22 11.56 -10.12 -3.40
CA ILE A 22 12.55 -9.38 -4.20
C ILE A 22 13.40 -8.42 -3.35
N ILE A 23 12.80 -7.85 -2.30
CA ILE A 23 13.47 -6.94 -1.37
C ILE A 23 14.53 -7.69 -0.58
N THR A 24 14.15 -8.81 0.03
CA THR A 24 15.08 -9.60 0.86
C THR A 24 16.24 -10.15 0.03
N ASN A 25 15.98 -10.46 -1.26
CA ASN A 25 16.97 -10.95 -2.21
C ASN A 25 17.95 -9.84 -2.58
N ALA A 26 17.44 -8.74 -3.14
CA ALA A 26 18.25 -7.58 -3.55
C ALA A 26 19.09 -7.02 -2.39
N ASN A 27 18.55 -7.04 -1.16
CA ASN A 27 19.26 -6.54 0.01
C ASN A 27 20.59 -7.28 0.30
N GLN A 28 20.72 -8.56 -0.07
CA GLN A 28 21.97 -9.33 0.10
C GLN A 28 23.11 -8.82 -0.80
N HIS A 29 22.77 -8.15 -1.90
CA HIS A 29 23.70 -7.73 -2.95
C HIS A 29 23.97 -6.22 -2.92
N ARG A 30 23.63 -5.55 -1.83
CA ARG A 30 23.86 -4.11 -1.68
C ARG A 30 25.32 -3.75 -1.44
N ASN A 31 25.72 -2.59 -1.97
CA ASN A 31 27.05 -2.01 -1.75
C ASN A 31 28.16 -3.00 -2.12
N LYS A 32 28.03 -3.57 -3.32
CA LYS A 32 28.95 -4.56 -3.87
C LYS A 32 29.74 -3.96 -5.02
N ARG A 33 31.03 -4.30 -5.11
CA ARG A 33 31.87 -3.87 -6.22
C ARG A 33 31.39 -4.48 -7.54
N TRP A 34 30.94 -5.74 -7.47
CA TRP A 34 30.46 -6.52 -8.61
C TRP A 34 29.15 -7.22 -8.25
N VAL A 35 28.19 -7.22 -9.17
CA VAL A 35 26.96 -8.02 -9.13
C VAL A 35 26.80 -8.72 -10.46
N PHE A 36 26.73 -10.05 -10.42
CA PHE A 36 26.60 -10.91 -11.59
C PHE A 36 25.29 -11.68 -11.52
N ASN A 37 24.49 -11.58 -12.57
CA ASN A 37 23.19 -12.23 -12.69
C ASN A 37 23.22 -13.22 -13.85
N VAL A 38 22.69 -14.42 -13.61
CA VAL A 38 22.39 -15.40 -14.65
C VAL A 38 21.00 -15.97 -14.41
N ASP A 39 20.34 -16.38 -15.48
CA ASP A 39 18.97 -16.90 -15.48
C ASP A 39 19.01 -18.36 -15.91
N ILE A 40 18.25 -19.23 -15.24
CA ILE A 40 18.10 -20.63 -15.63
C ILE A 40 17.09 -20.71 -16.78
N ARG A 41 17.55 -21.22 -17.93
CA ARG A 41 16.71 -21.42 -19.10
C ARG A 41 15.62 -22.46 -18.80
N ASP A 42 14.39 -22.13 -19.18
CA ASP A 42 13.23 -23.03 -19.09
C ASP A 42 13.07 -23.65 -17.69
N PHE A 43 13.23 -22.84 -16.63
CA PHE A 43 13.32 -23.32 -15.24
C PHE A 43 12.23 -24.33 -14.83
N PHE A 44 10.95 -23.97 -14.92
CA PHE A 44 9.86 -24.91 -14.62
C PHE A 44 9.80 -26.08 -15.61
N PRO A 45 9.82 -25.87 -16.94
CA PRO A 45 9.84 -26.98 -17.90
C PRO A 45 10.98 -27.99 -17.73
N SER A 46 12.15 -27.54 -17.26
CA SER A 46 13.33 -28.40 -17.03
C SER A 46 13.16 -29.38 -15.87
N ILE A 47 12.15 -29.18 -15.03
CA ILE A 47 11.82 -30.06 -13.91
C ILE A 47 10.71 -31.01 -14.36
N ASN A 48 11.14 -32.21 -14.77
CA ASN A 48 10.25 -33.25 -15.30
C ASN A 48 9.76 -34.23 -14.22
N PHE A 49 8.85 -35.13 -14.63
CA PHE A 49 8.25 -36.14 -13.77
C PHE A 49 9.31 -36.95 -13.00
N GLY A 50 10.34 -37.43 -13.72
CA GLY A 50 11.40 -38.25 -13.14
C GLY A 50 12.20 -37.53 -12.07
N ARG A 51 12.45 -36.22 -12.21
CA ARG A 51 13.14 -35.40 -11.20
C ARG A 51 12.29 -35.23 -9.94
N VAL A 52 10.99 -34.99 -10.09
CA VAL A 52 10.04 -34.87 -8.96
C VAL A 52 9.92 -36.20 -8.22
N TYR A 53 9.64 -37.28 -8.95
CA TYR A 53 9.57 -38.63 -8.41
C TYR A 53 10.87 -39.01 -7.68
N GLY A 54 12.01 -38.85 -8.36
CA GLY A 54 13.32 -39.21 -7.82
C GLY A 54 13.67 -38.41 -6.56
N PHE A 55 13.32 -37.13 -6.51
CA PHE A 55 13.51 -36.31 -5.31
C PHE A 55 12.73 -36.88 -4.12
N PHE A 56 11.42 -37.12 -4.27
CA PHE A 56 10.59 -37.58 -3.15
C PHE A 56 10.93 -39.00 -2.67
N VAL A 57 11.44 -39.86 -3.55
CA VAL A 57 11.91 -41.21 -3.17
C VAL A 57 13.26 -41.15 -2.46
N LYS A 58 14.19 -40.30 -2.91
CA LYS A 58 15.60 -40.35 -2.49
C LYS A 58 15.98 -39.31 -1.43
N ASP A 59 15.23 -38.23 -1.28
CA ASP A 59 15.52 -37.21 -0.28
C ASP A 59 15.36 -37.77 1.13
N ARG A 60 16.34 -37.48 2.01
CA ARG A 60 16.42 -38.07 3.36
C ARG A 60 15.29 -37.63 4.29
N ASN A 61 14.70 -36.45 4.06
CA ASN A 61 13.61 -35.96 4.91
C ASN A 61 12.24 -36.48 4.47
N PHE A 62 12.14 -36.97 3.23
CA PHE A 62 10.89 -37.45 2.65
C PHE A 62 10.85 -38.98 2.60
N GLN A 63 11.80 -39.61 1.89
CA GLN A 63 11.90 -41.07 1.72
C GLN A 63 10.54 -41.75 1.44
N LEU A 64 9.74 -41.15 0.54
CA LEU A 64 8.38 -41.62 0.30
C LEU A 64 8.37 -42.97 -0.41
N ASP A 65 7.34 -43.77 -0.11
CA ASP A 65 7.03 -44.97 -0.89
C ASP A 65 6.91 -44.63 -2.40
N PRO A 66 7.48 -45.45 -3.30
CA PRO A 66 7.44 -45.21 -4.74
C PRO A 66 6.04 -44.92 -5.32
N LYS A 67 4.98 -45.55 -4.80
CA LYS A 67 3.61 -45.30 -5.28
C LYS A 67 3.15 -43.89 -4.90
N ILE A 68 3.43 -43.46 -3.67
CA ILE A 68 3.10 -42.11 -3.20
C ILE A 68 3.89 -41.05 -3.98
N ALA A 69 5.20 -41.26 -4.18
CA ALA A 69 6.03 -40.36 -4.96
C ALA A 69 5.55 -40.25 -6.42
N THR A 70 5.05 -41.34 -7.00
CA THR A 70 4.46 -41.37 -8.34
C THR A 70 3.20 -40.52 -8.40
N ILE A 71 2.27 -40.68 -7.45
CA ILE A 71 1.04 -39.87 -7.38
C ILE A 71 1.38 -38.38 -7.25
N ILE A 72 2.30 -38.02 -6.36
CA ILE A 72 2.74 -36.62 -6.20
C ILE A 72 3.33 -36.08 -7.49
N ALA A 73 4.19 -36.85 -8.18
CA ALA A 73 4.77 -36.45 -9.44
C ALA A 73 3.73 -36.31 -10.56
N GLN A 74 2.69 -37.16 -10.58
CA GLN A 74 1.57 -37.06 -11.53
C GLN A 74 0.70 -35.81 -11.28
N ILE A 75 0.51 -35.45 -10.01
CA ILE A 75 -0.21 -34.21 -9.64
C ILE A 75 0.62 -32.97 -9.96
N ALA A 76 1.93 -33.01 -9.68
CA ALA A 76 2.81 -31.87 -9.84
C ALA A 76 3.17 -31.59 -11.32
N CYS A 77 3.26 -32.63 -12.15
CA CYS A 77 3.71 -32.50 -13.53
C CYS A 77 2.56 -32.66 -14.53
N TYR A 78 2.52 -31.79 -15.54
CA TYR A 78 1.66 -31.91 -16.71
C TYR A 78 2.53 -31.99 -17.96
N GLN A 79 2.26 -32.94 -18.86
CA GLN A 79 3.09 -33.19 -20.06
C GLN A 79 4.59 -33.31 -19.74
N ASN A 80 4.91 -34.09 -18.70
CA ASN A 80 6.28 -34.36 -18.23
C ASN A 80 7.08 -33.12 -17.78
N ARG A 81 6.42 -32.09 -17.27
CA ARG A 81 7.06 -30.86 -16.76
C ARG A 81 6.26 -30.22 -15.65
N LEU A 82 6.89 -29.40 -14.80
CA LEU A 82 6.14 -28.51 -13.92
C LEU A 82 5.41 -27.43 -14.75
N PRO A 83 4.07 -27.34 -14.67
CA PRO A 83 3.33 -26.31 -15.39
C PRO A 83 3.48 -24.95 -14.69
N GLN A 84 3.58 -23.88 -15.49
CA GLN A 84 3.50 -22.52 -14.99
C GLN A 84 2.05 -22.21 -14.60
N GLY A 85 1.83 -21.60 -13.43
CA GLY A 85 0.50 -21.29 -12.89
C GLY A 85 -0.06 -22.33 -11.89
N SER A 86 0.52 -23.53 -11.80
CA SER A 86 0.15 -24.47 -10.73
C SER A 86 0.65 -24.00 -9.37
N PRO A 87 -0.16 -24.09 -8.29
CA PRO A 87 0.26 -23.72 -6.94
C PRO A 87 1.37 -24.64 -6.37
N CYS A 88 1.51 -25.86 -6.91
CA CYS A 88 2.53 -26.82 -6.46
C CYS A 88 3.91 -26.54 -7.07
N SER A 89 3.96 -26.08 -8.33
CA SER A 89 5.21 -25.87 -9.08
C SER A 89 6.23 -24.98 -8.35
N PRO A 90 5.84 -23.83 -7.75
CA PRO A 90 6.77 -22.98 -6.99
C PRO A 90 7.43 -23.70 -5.81
N VAL A 91 6.69 -24.54 -5.09
CA VAL A 91 7.19 -25.28 -3.92
C VAL A 91 8.13 -26.40 -4.38
N VAL A 92 7.69 -27.22 -5.34
CA VAL A 92 8.48 -28.35 -5.87
C VAL A 92 9.77 -27.87 -6.54
N SER A 93 9.71 -26.78 -7.30
CA SER A 93 10.89 -26.23 -7.95
C SER A 93 11.97 -25.79 -6.95
N ASN A 94 11.56 -25.20 -5.82
CA ASN A 94 12.48 -24.84 -4.74
C ASN A 94 13.11 -26.05 -4.06
N LEU A 95 12.34 -27.12 -3.79
CA LEU A 95 12.84 -28.34 -3.17
C LEU A 95 13.92 -28.99 -4.03
N ILE A 96 13.64 -29.16 -5.33
CA ILE A 96 14.56 -29.81 -6.27
C ILE A 96 15.82 -28.96 -6.50
N THR A 97 15.67 -27.64 -6.62
CA THR A 97 16.80 -26.72 -6.87
C THR A 97 17.65 -26.50 -5.63
N HIS A 98 17.19 -26.87 -4.43
CA HIS A 98 17.95 -26.66 -3.19
C HIS A 98 19.34 -27.31 -3.19
N ILE A 99 19.48 -28.48 -3.84
CA ILE A 99 20.78 -29.16 -3.97
C ILE A 99 21.76 -28.32 -4.80
N LEU A 100 21.28 -27.68 -5.86
CA LEU A 100 22.08 -26.73 -6.65
C LEU A 100 22.45 -25.52 -5.79
N ASP A 101 21.49 -24.96 -5.03
CA ASP A 101 21.73 -23.82 -4.14
C ASP A 101 22.87 -24.08 -3.15
N ILE A 102 22.90 -25.26 -2.52
CA ILE A 102 23.96 -25.64 -1.57
C ILE A 102 25.34 -25.63 -2.26
N LYS A 103 25.43 -26.22 -3.45
CA LYS A 103 26.69 -26.32 -4.21
C LYS A 103 27.17 -24.96 -4.71
N LEU A 104 26.26 -24.14 -5.24
CA LEU A 104 26.57 -22.78 -5.70
C LEU A 104 26.96 -21.86 -4.54
N ASN A 105 26.28 -21.98 -3.40
CA ASN A 105 26.66 -21.25 -2.19
C ASN A 105 28.03 -21.68 -1.68
N LYS A 106 28.39 -22.97 -1.74
CA LYS A 106 29.74 -23.43 -1.41
C LYS A 106 30.77 -22.79 -2.33
N LEU A 107 30.60 -22.92 -3.65
CA LEU A 107 31.47 -22.28 -4.65
C LEU A 107 31.62 -20.78 -4.41
N ALA A 108 30.50 -20.09 -4.14
CA ALA A 108 30.50 -18.66 -3.86
C ALA A 108 31.29 -18.33 -2.59
N ASN A 109 31.08 -19.06 -1.49
CA ASN A 109 31.79 -18.80 -0.23
C ASN A 109 33.30 -19.06 -0.34
N ASP A 110 33.69 -20.12 -1.05
CA ASP A 110 35.09 -20.45 -1.32
C ASP A 110 35.79 -19.34 -2.12
N LEU A 111 35.02 -18.59 -2.93
CA LEU A 111 35.49 -17.48 -3.76
C LEU A 111 35.09 -16.10 -3.22
N HIS A 112 34.80 -15.99 -1.92
CA HIS A 112 34.44 -14.73 -1.23
C HIS A 112 33.22 -13.99 -1.84
N CYS A 113 32.35 -14.71 -2.54
CA CYS A 113 31.13 -14.21 -3.13
C CYS A 113 29.90 -14.45 -2.25
N THR A 114 28.92 -13.59 -2.40
CA THR A 114 27.55 -13.76 -1.89
C THR A 114 26.67 -14.33 -2.98
N TYR A 115 25.97 -15.42 -2.67
CA TYR A 115 25.01 -16.08 -3.56
C TYR A 115 23.58 -15.96 -3.03
N THR A 116 22.63 -15.71 -3.93
CA THR A 116 21.20 -15.91 -3.71
C THR A 116 20.51 -16.37 -5.00
N ARG A 117 19.31 -16.95 -4.86
CA ARG A 117 18.42 -17.30 -5.97
C ARG A 117 17.01 -16.73 -5.74
N TYR A 118 16.41 -16.20 -6.78
CA TYR A 118 14.99 -15.83 -6.81
C TYR A 118 14.32 -16.50 -8.01
N ALA A 119 13.56 -17.57 -7.76
CA ALA A 119 13.04 -18.43 -8.83
C ALA A 119 14.20 -18.97 -9.71
N ASP A 120 14.25 -18.55 -10.97
CA ASP A 120 15.24 -18.86 -12.00
C ASP A 120 16.45 -17.91 -12.01
N ASP A 121 16.33 -16.73 -11.42
CA ASP A 121 17.42 -15.74 -11.31
C ASP A 121 18.44 -16.16 -10.24
N LEU A 122 19.68 -16.41 -10.64
CA LEU A 122 20.83 -16.60 -9.76
C LEU A 122 21.61 -15.29 -9.69
N THR A 123 21.97 -14.86 -8.47
CA THR A 123 22.74 -13.63 -8.25
C THR A 123 23.99 -13.93 -7.43
N PHE A 124 25.12 -13.49 -7.94
CA PHE A 124 26.43 -13.52 -7.27
C PHE A 124 26.91 -12.09 -7.08
N SER A 125 27.58 -11.79 -5.96
CA SER A 125 28.18 -10.47 -5.77
C SER A 125 29.38 -10.50 -4.86
N THR A 126 30.35 -9.62 -5.10
CA THR A 126 31.55 -9.54 -4.28
C THR A 126 32.10 -8.11 -4.18
N ASN A 127 32.94 -7.89 -3.18
CA ASN A 127 33.76 -6.68 -3.02
C ASN A 127 35.24 -6.91 -3.37
N GLU A 128 35.59 -8.14 -3.79
CA GLU A 128 36.93 -8.44 -4.30
C GLU A 128 37.30 -7.54 -5.47
N LYS A 129 38.61 -7.31 -5.64
CA LYS A 129 39.10 -6.41 -6.69
C LYS A 129 38.71 -6.89 -8.09
N GLU A 130 38.85 -8.19 -8.30
CA GLU A 130 38.48 -8.88 -9.53
C GLU A 130 37.33 -9.84 -9.25
N PHE A 131 36.51 -10.09 -10.26
CA PHE A 131 35.44 -11.06 -10.14
C PHE A 131 35.98 -12.48 -10.39
N PRO A 132 35.65 -13.49 -9.57
CA PRO A 132 36.20 -14.84 -9.74
C PRO A 132 35.82 -15.50 -11.06
N GLU A 133 36.84 -15.90 -11.85
CA GLU A 133 36.65 -16.51 -13.18
C GLU A 133 35.85 -17.82 -13.17
N GLN A 134 35.88 -18.57 -12.05
CA GLN A 134 35.08 -19.79 -11.90
C GLN A 134 33.56 -19.51 -11.91
N ILE A 135 33.14 -18.29 -11.57
CA ILE A 135 31.73 -17.88 -11.57
C ILE A 135 31.39 -17.09 -12.83
N ALA A 136 32.22 -16.12 -13.20
CA ALA A 136 32.04 -15.34 -14.43
C ALA A 136 33.39 -14.89 -14.97
N ARG A 137 33.53 -14.89 -16.30
CA ARG A 137 34.75 -14.45 -16.98
C ARG A 137 34.43 -13.43 -18.07
N LEU A 138 35.34 -12.49 -18.24
CA LEU A 138 35.31 -11.55 -19.36
C LEU A 138 35.72 -12.29 -20.64
N VAL A 139 35.00 -12.07 -21.74
CA VAL A 139 35.36 -12.63 -23.05
C VAL A 139 36.61 -11.93 -23.57
N ARG A 140 37.65 -12.70 -23.92
CA ARG A 140 38.90 -12.16 -24.47
C ARG A 140 38.61 -11.29 -25.70
N GLY A 141 39.25 -10.11 -25.75
CA GLY A 141 39.05 -9.14 -26.84
C GLY A 141 37.75 -8.35 -26.75
N ASN A 142 37.04 -8.39 -25.61
CA ASN A 142 35.88 -7.55 -25.36
C ASN A 142 36.00 -6.90 -23.97
N ASP A 143 35.65 -5.62 -23.88
CA ASP A 143 35.81 -4.85 -22.64
C ASP A 143 34.66 -5.06 -21.64
N ASP A 144 33.50 -5.53 -22.11
CA ASP A 144 32.26 -5.57 -21.31
C ASP A 144 31.40 -6.83 -21.48
N LYS A 145 31.76 -7.76 -22.36
CA LYS A 145 31.03 -9.01 -22.54
C LYS A 145 31.49 -10.06 -21.52
N TRP A 146 30.65 -10.32 -20.53
CA TRP A 146 30.86 -11.37 -19.53
C TRP A 146 30.03 -12.60 -19.82
N VAL A 147 30.59 -13.78 -19.52
CA VAL A 147 29.90 -15.08 -19.61
C VAL A 147 30.06 -15.84 -18.30
N ALA A 148 29.19 -16.82 -18.07
CA ALA A 148 29.32 -17.72 -16.93
C ALA A 148 30.66 -18.48 -16.99
N GLY A 149 31.31 -18.60 -15.84
CA GLY A 149 32.55 -19.34 -15.65
C GLY A 149 32.32 -20.85 -15.58
N ASP A 150 33.39 -21.62 -15.76
CA ASP A 150 33.30 -23.07 -15.91
C ASP A 150 32.81 -23.76 -14.62
N GLY A 151 33.16 -23.24 -13.44
CA GLY A 151 32.69 -23.76 -12.16
C GLY A 151 31.17 -23.63 -11.99
N LEU A 152 30.63 -22.46 -12.33
CA LEU A 152 29.19 -22.22 -12.34
C LEU A 152 28.48 -23.11 -13.38
N LEU A 153 28.97 -23.13 -14.61
CA LEU A 153 28.40 -23.94 -15.70
C LEU A 153 28.38 -25.43 -15.34
N TYR A 154 29.50 -25.95 -14.83
CA TYR A 154 29.61 -27.33 -14.39
C TYR A 154 28.55 -27.69 -13.35
N LEU A 155 28.37 -26.86 -12.31
CA LEU A 155 27.40 -27.14 -11.26
C LEU A 155 25.95 -27.08 -11.75
N VAL A 156 25.62 -26.09 -12.60
CA VAL A 156 24.28 -25.94 -13.18
C VAL A 156 23.95 -27.11 -14.10
N TYR A 157 24.84 -27.47 -15.01
CA TYR A 157 24.63 -28.56 -15.97
C TYR A 157 24.59 -29.92 -15.27
N ARG A 158 25.47 -30.15 -14.28
CA ARG A 158 25.44 -31.37 -13.45
C ARG A 158 24.15 -31.50 -12.63
N ALA A 159 23.50 -30.38 -12.29
CA ALA A 159 22.20 -30.39 -11.63
C ALA A 159 21.03 -30.62 -12.60
N GLY A 160 21.28 -30.74 -13.91
CA GLY A 160 20.26 -30.96 -14.94
C GLY A 160 19.54 -29.68 -15.37
N PHE A 161 20.17 -28.53 -15.22
CA PHE A 161 19.66 -27.23 -15.67
C PHE A 161 20.54 -26.64 -16.78
N GLN A 162 20.05 -25.62 -17.46
CA GLN A 162 20.81 -24.85 -18.45
C GLN A 162 20.72 -23.35 -18.13
N LEU A 163 21.70 -22.56 -18.58
CA LEU A 163 21.66 -21.10 -18.41
C LEU A 163 21.12 -20.42 -19.67
N ASN A 164 20.43 -19.31 -19.47
CA ASN A 164 20.12 -18.36 -20.53
C ASN A 164 21.29 -17.37 -20.66
N HIS A 165 22.12 -17.60 -21.69
CA HIS A 165 23.32 -16.79 -21.93
C HIS A 165 22.99 -15.34 -22.33
N GLU A 166 21.84 -15.07 -22.94
CA GLU A 166 21.42 -13.71 -23.34
C GLU A 166 21.01 -12.86 -22.14
N LYS A 167 20.50 -13.49 -21.08
CA LYS A 167 20.12 -12.84 -19.83
C LYS A 167 21.27 -12.72 -18.82
N THR A 168 22.47 -13.20 -19.17
CA THR A 168 23.66 -13.09 -18.32
C THR A 168 24.15 -11.65 -18.29
N ARG A 169 24.34 -11.08 -17.08
CA ARG A 169 24.74 -9.68 -16.91
C ARG A 169 25.74 -9.50 -15.78
N MET A 170 26.87 -8.85 -16.09
CA MET A 170 27.81 -8.32 -15.09
C MET A 170 27.52 -6.83 -14.86
N GLN A 171 27.50 -6.42 -13.60
CA GLN A 171 27.17 -5.06 -13.18
C GLN A 171 28.23 -4.53 -12.20
N ARG A 172 28.90 -3.46 -12.59
CA ARG A 172 30.01 -2.83 -11.86
C ARG A 172 29.50 -1.73 -10.93
N ARG A 173 30.23 -1.41 -9.86
CA ARG A 173 29.84 -0.42 -8.83
C ARG A 173 29.55 0.99 -9.39
N ASP A 174 30.31 1.38 -10.40
CA ASP A 174 30.25 2.65 -11.14
C ASP A 174 29.13 2.67 -12.19
N SER A 175 28.55 1.51 -12.51
CA SER A 175 27.37 1.35 -13.35
C SER A 175 26.13 1.04 -12.52
N ARG A 176 24.94 1.05 -13.14
CA ARG A 176 23.73 0.61 -12.46
C ARG A 176 23.84 -0.87 -12.06
N GLN A 177 23.63 -1.16 -10.79
CA GLN A 177 23.49 -2.51 -10.27
C GLN A 177 22.05 -2.75 -9.83
N ASP A 178 21.43 -3.81 -10.32
CA ASP A 178 20.11 -4.24 -9.89
C ASP A 178 20.01 -5.75 -9.67
N THR A 179 19.08 -6.14 -8.81
CA THR A 179 18.76 -7.53 -8.51
C THR A 179 17.26 -7.62 -8.33
N THR A 180 16.62 -8.57 -9.01
CA THR A 180 15.15 -8.75 -8.98
C THR A 180 14.38 -7.43 -9.23
N GLY A 181 14.90 -6.59 -10.12
CA GLY A 181 14.29 -5.31 -10.50
C GLY A 181 14.51 -4.14 -9.52
N LEU A 182 15.29 -4.34 -8.45
CA LEU A 182 15.62 -3.28 -7.47
C LEU A 182 17.09 -2.87 -7.60
N ILE A 183 17.35 -1.57 -7.53
CA ILE A 183 18.71 -1.00 -7.52
C ILE A 183 19.41 -1.37 -6.22
N VAL A 184 20.68 -1.81 -6.28
CA VAL A 184 21.45 -2.28 -5.12
C VAL A 184 22.77 -1.55 -4.89
N ASN A 185 23.17 -0.59 -5.73
CA ASN A 185 24.48 0.09 -5.64
C ASN A 185 24.88 0.52 -4.22
N GLN A 186 23.99 1.22 -3.50
CA GLN A 186 24.26 1.71 -2.14
C GLN A 186 23.06 1.45 -1.22
N LYS A 187 21.87 1.83 -1.68
CA LYS A 187 20.58 1.60 -1.04
C LYS A 187 19.64 0.88 -1.99
N LEU A 188 18.64 0.19 -1.42
CA LEU A 188 17.54 -0.31 -2.23
C LEU A 188 16.78 0.87 -2.82
N ASN A 189 16.52 0.82 -4.12
CA ASN A 189 15.66 1.78 -4.78
C ASN A 189 14.94 1.13 -5.95
N VAL A 190 13.84 1.74 -6.38
CA VAL A 190 13.23 1.39 -7.66
C VAL A 190 14.12 1.87 -8.81
N ARG A 191 13.94 1.29 -10.00
CA ARG A 191 14.52 1.83 -11.23
C ARG A 191 14.05 3.27 -11.45
N HIS A 192 14.91 4.10 -12.01
CA HIS A 192 14.61 5.52 -12.23
C HIS A 192 13.49 5.71 -13.27
N GLU A 193 13.45 4.85 -14.27
CA GLU A 193 12.43 4.79 -15.32
C GLU A 193 11.05 4.55 -14.72
N TYR A 194 10.94 3.60 -13.78
CA TYR A 194 9.70 3.33 -13.04
C TYR A 194 9.23 4.57 -12.26
N TYR A 195 10.16 5.24 -11.56
CA TYR A 195 9.82 6.46 -10.83
C TYR A 195 9.36 7.59 -11.76
N LYS A 196 10.03 7.78 -12.90
CA LYS A 196 9.65 8.77 -13.92
C LYS A 196 8.27 8.48 -14.50
N GLN A 197 7.97 7.22 -14.81
CA GLN A 197 6.66 6.80 -15.30
C GLN A 197 5.56 7.15 -14.28
N VAL A 198 5.72 6.76 -13.01
CA VAL A 198 4.74 7.07 -11.95
C VAL A 198 4.55 8.58 -11.77
N ARG A 199 5.64 9.36 -11.87
CA ARG A 199 5.55 10.83 -11.82
C ARG A 199 4.78 11.40 -13.01
N ALA A 200 4.99 10.88 -14.22
CA ALA A 200 4.25 11.27 -15.40
C ALA A 200 2.75 10.90 -15.29
N MET A 201 2.45 9.72 -14.76
CA MET A 201 1.07 9.30 -14.46
C MET A 201 0.40 10.25 -13.48
N CYS A 202 1.06 10.61 -12.38
CA CYS A 202 0.54 11.60 -11.42
C CYS A 202 0.31 12.96 -12.08
N HIS A 203 1.25 13.43 -12.91
CA HIS A 203 1.09 14.69 -13.63
C HIS A 203 -0.14 14.67 -14.55
N HIS A 204 -0.32 13.61 -15.33
CA HIS A 204 -1.48 13.45 -16.19
C HIS A 204 -2.78 13.39 -15.38
N LEU A 205 -2.77 12.64 -14.27
CA LEU A 205 -3.90 12.52 -13.35
C LEU A 205 -4.33 13.87 -12.77
N PHE A 206 -3.36 14.65 -12.27
CA PHE A 206 -3.62 15.95 -11.66
C PHE A 206 -4.15 16.99 -12.66
N ASN A 207 -3.72 16.90 -13.92
CA ASN A 207 -4.16 17.85 -14.95
C ASN A 207 -5.49 17.46 -15.60
N HIS A 208 -5.75 16.16 -15.78
CA HIS A 208 -6.83 15.69 -16.67
C HIS A 208 -7.86 14.77 -16.00
N GLY A 209 -7.58 14.24 -14.80
CA GLY A 209 -8.52 13.37 -14.10
C GLY A 209 -8.32 11.87 -14.34
N PHE A 210 -7.36 11.50 -15.18
CA PHE A 210 -7.02 10.12 -15.52
C PHE A 210 -5.52 9.96 -15.78
N ALA A 211 -5.02 8.72 -15.76
CA ALA A 211 -3.61 8.43 -16.05
C ALA A 211 -3.51 7.21 -16.99
N PHE A 212 -2.39 7.08 -17.69
CA PHE A 212 -2.10 5.93 -18.54
C PHE A 212 -0.80 5.25 -18.13
N SER A 213 -0.72 3.93 -18.26
CA SER A 213 0.56 3.23 -18.12
C SER A 213 1.48 3.56 -19.30
N ASP A 214 0.92 3.64 -20.51
CA ASP A 214 1.59 4.04 -21.74
C ASP A 214 0.65 4.93 -22.57
N PRO A 215 1.18 5.94 -23.30
CA PRO A 215 0.36 6.78 -24.17
C PRO A 215 -0.49 5.96 -25.16
N GLY A 216 -1.77 6.31 -25.33
CA GLY A 216 -2.69 5.65 -26.26
C GLY A 216 -3.35 4.37 -25.76
N LYS A 217 -3.06 3.92 -24.53
CA LYS A 217 -3.75 2.78 -23.89
C LYS A 217 -5.00 3.22 -23.13
N VAL A 218 -5.77 2.26 -22.61
CA VAL A 218 -6.88 2.52 -21.69
C VAL A 218 -6.36 3.18 -20.41
N PRO A 219 -7.07 4.18 -19.84
CA PRO A 219 -6.63 4.79 -18.59
C PRO A 219 -6.58 3.78 -17.45
N VAL A 220 -5.58 3.91 -16.59
CA VAL A 220 -5.43 3.09 -15.38
C VAL A 220 -6.24 3.68 -14.23
N SER A 221 -6.63 2.83 -13.29
CA SER A 221 -7.32 3.26 -12.07
C SER A 221 -6.39 4.03 -11.13
N ASN A 222 -6.98 4.89 -10.29
CA ASN A 222 -6.26 5.55 -9.19
C ASN A 222 -5.58 4.55 -8.24
N HIS A 223 -6.21 3.38 -8.02
CA HIS A 223 -5.62 2.28 -7.23
C HIS A 223 -4.31 1.76 -7.82
N THR A 224 -4.20 1.69 -9.15
CA THR A 224 -2.96 1.27 -9.82
C THR A 224 -1.84 2.28 -9.52
N VAL A 225 -2.10 3.57 -9.69
CA VAL A 225 -1.13 4.63 -9.39
C VAL A 225 -0.75 4.62 -7.90
N GLU A 226 -1.73 4.43 -7.00
CA GLU A 226 -1.49 4.30 -5.56
C GLU A 226 -0.59 3.11 -5.24
N GLY A 227 -0.85 1.95 -5.86
CA GLY A 227 -0.04 0.74 -5.69
C GLY A 227 1.41 0.98 -6.10
N MET A 228 1.63 1.69 -7.23
CA MET A 228 2.97 2.01 -7.71
C MET A 228 3.70 2.99 -6.77
N LEU A 229 3.04 4.04 -6.29
CA LEU A 229 3.60 4.97 -5.28
C LEU A 229 3.87 4.26 -3.96
N SER A 230 2.97 3.38 -3.53
CA SER A 230 3.11 2.59 -2.30
C SER A 230 4.29 1.64 -2.40
N PHE A 231 4.54 1.03 -3.56
CA PHE A 231 5.72 0.23 -3.80
C PHE A 231 7.00 1.06 -3.69
N ILE A 232 7.06 2.27 -4.31
CA ILE A 232 8.20 3.18 -4.17
C ILE A 232 8.45 3.52 -2.69
N TYR A 233 7.39 3.87 -1.96
CA TYR A 233 7.46 4.13 -0.53
C TYR A 233 7.99 2.93 0.26
N GLN A 234 7.48 1.72 -0.02
CA GLN A 234 7.90 0.49 0.63
C GLN A 234 9.37 0.15 0.39
N ILE A 235 9.92 0.44 -0.79
CA ILE A 235 11.34 0.23 -1.08
C ILE A 235 12.19 1.31 -0.40
N ARG A 236 11.82 2.59 -0.56
CA ARG A 236 12.61 3.71 -0.05
C ARG A 236 12.66 3.81 1.47
N ARG A 237 11.70 3.21 2.18
CA ARG A 237 11.74 3.13 3.65
C ARG A 237 12.81 2.16 4.17
N ILE A 238 13.40 1.30 3.32
CA ILE A 238 14.35 0.28 3.73
C ILE A 238 15.77 0.84 3.68
N ARG A 239 16.30 1.19 4.85
CA ARG A 239 17.61 1.85 4.98
C ARG A 239 18.73 0.86 5.29
N SER A 240 18.54 -0.01 6.28
CA SER A 240 19.60 -0.90 6.77
C SER A 240 19.66 -2.24 6.03
N GLN A 241 20.85 -2.86 6.02
CA GLN A 241 21.02 -4.25 5.56
C GLN A 241 20.26 -5.25 6.43
N ASN A 242 19.94 -4.90 7.68
CA ASN A 242 19.20 -5.80 8.58
C ASN A 242 17.69 -5.75 8.36
N LEU A 243 17.19 -5.00 7.36
CA LEU A 243 15.75 -4.80 7.11
C LEU A 243 15.00 -4.29 8.35
N VAL A 244 15.71 -3.69 9.31
CA VAL A 244 15.10 -3.16 10.53
C VAL A 244 14.25 -1.97 10.14
N VAL A 245 12.99 -2.03 10.50
CA VAL A 245 12.09 -0.88 10.35
C VAL A 245 12.38 0.05 11.53
N GLU A 246 12.90 1.25 11.25
CA GLU A 246 13.26 2.27 12.27
C GLU A 246 12.07 2.64 13.18
N LYS A 247 12.28 3.35 14.30
CA LYS A 247 11.13 3.84 15.09
C LYS A 247 10.37 4.92 14.29
N GLU A 248 9.05 5.04 14.47
CA GLU A 248 8.22 5.97 13.69
C GLU A 248 8.74 7.43 13.62
N PRO A 249 9.27 8.04 14.70
CA PRO A 249 9.77 9.42 14.65
C PRO A 249 10.94 9.61 13.67
N GLU A 250 11.86 8.65 13.63
CA GLU A 250 13.04 8.68 12.74
C GLU A 250 12.64 8.52 11.27
N ARG A 251 11.62 7.68 11.00
CA ARG A 251 11.07 7.47 9.66
C ARG A 251 10.41 8.73 9.11
N ASN A 252 9.62 9.40 9.96
CA ASN A 252 8.88 10.58 9.55
C ASN A 252 9.84 11.71 9.16
N SER A 253 10.89 11.91 9.96
CA SER A 253 11.97 12.85 9.64
C SER A 253 12.62 12.52 8.29
N PHE A 254 13.06 11.28 8.07
CA PHE A 254 13.73 10.87 6.82
C PHE A 254 12.92 11.18 5.54
N PHE A 255 11.61 10.90 5.54
CA PHE A 255 10.80 11.21 4.36
C PHE A 255 10.63 12.72 4.17
N GLN A 256 10.52 13.48 5.26
CA GLN A 256 10.39 14.93 5.22
C GLN A 256 11.68 15.61 4.76
N THR A 257 12.85 15.14 5.19
CA THR A 257 14.16 15.77 4.93
C THR A 257 14.86 15.20 3.70
N ASP A 258 15.06 13.89 3.64
CA ASP A 258 15.95 13.23 2.66
C ASP A 258 15.21 12.78 1.39
N GLN A 259 13.88 12.80 1.40
CA GLN A 259 13.04 12.36 0.27
C GLN A 259 11.96 13.40 -0.09
N ALA A 260 12.21 14.69 0.19
CA ALA A 260 11.24 15.78 0.04
C ALA A 260 10.48 15.76 -1.31
N GLY A 261 11.17 15.54 -2.44
CA GLY A 261 10.54 15.48 -3.76
C GLY A 261 9.53 14.33 -3.93
N PHE A 262 9.81 13.16 -3.35
CA PHE A 262 8.84 12.05 -3.36
C PHE A 262 7.72 12.26 -2.34
N THR A 263 8.06 12.78 -1.16
CA THR A 263 7.10 13.12 -0.11
C THR A 263 6.06 14.08 -0.62
N GLU A 264 6.47 15.11 -1.36
CA GLU A 264 5.57 16.07 -1.98
C GLU A 264 4.71 15.45 -3.09
N LEU A 265 5.30 14.63 -3.96
CA LEU A 265 4.56 13.90 -5.00
C LEU A 265 3.48 13.00 -4.38
N TYR A 266 3.84 12.24 -3.35
CA TYR A 266 2.94 11.30 -2.71
C TYR A 266 1.87 12.02 -1.88
N ARG A 267 2.22 13.11 -1.19
CA ARG A 267 1.25 14.00 -0.54
C ARG A 267 0.22 14.54 -1.53
N ARG A 268 0.67 15.06 -2.68
CA ARG A 268 -0.25 15.53 -3.74
C ARG A 268 -1.17 14.42 -4.21
N PHE A 269 -0.64 13.22 -4.45
CA PHE A 269 -1.46 12.09 -4.85
C PHE A 269 -2.50 11.69 -3.77
N LEU A 270 -2.11 11.67 -2.49
CA LEU A 270 -3.04 11.35 -1.41
C LEU A 270 -4.12 12.43 -1.25
N ASN A 271 -3.76 13.71 -1.39
CA ASN A 271 -4.72 14.81 -1.43
C ASN A 271 -5.68 14.68 -2.61
N TYR A 272 -5.15 14.39 -3.80
CA TYR A 272 -5.94 14.15 -5.00
C TYR A 272 -6.97 13.05 -4.77
N ARG A 273 -6.51 11.87 -4.34
CA ARG A 273 -7.35 10.69 -4.11
C ARG A 273 -8.41 10.91 -3.03
N SER A 274 -8.06 11.66 -1.99
CA SER A 274 -8.93 11.81 -0.81
C SER A 274 -9.90 12.97 -0.92
N PHE A 275 -9.57 14.02 -1.69
CA PHE A 275 -10.27 15.30 -1.66
C PHE A 275 -10.65 15.87 -3.02
N TYR A 276 -10.18 15.30 -4.14
CA TYR A 276 -10.36 15.90 -5.47
C TYR A 276 -10.84 14.90 -6.54
N GLY A 277 -10.00 13.94 -6.91
CA GLY A 277 -10.30 12.88 -7.88
C GLY A 277 -11.05 11.70 -7.27
N MET A 278 -12.12 11.99 -6.55
CA MET A 278 -12.92 11.01 -5.83
C MET A 278 -14.04 10.46 -6.72
N ILE A 279 -14.37 9.17 -6.55
CA ILE A 279 -15.47 8.53 -7.28
C ILE A 279 -16.79 8.64 -6.50
N LYS A 280 -16.71 8.76 -5.17
CA LYS A 280 -17.84 8.93 -4.25
C LYS A 280 -17.58 10.16 -3.35
N PRO A 281 -18.62 10.83 -2.83
CA PRO A 281 -18.45 11.86 -1.80
C PRO A 281 -17.62 11.34 -0.63
N THR A 282 -16.67 12.15 -0.15
CA THR A 282 -15.83 11.76 0.99
C THR A 282 -16.26 12.48 2.25
N ILE A 283 -16.62 11.71 3.27
CA ILE A 283 -16.91 12.21 4.61
C ILE A 283 -15.62 12.16 5.45
N ILE A 284 -15.28 13.29 6.06
CA ILE A 284 -14.15 13.42 6.99
C ILE A 284 -14.73 13.79 8.35
N CYS A 285 -14.53 12.95 9.35
CA CYS A 285 -14.88 13.24 10.74
C CYS A 285 -13.63 13.57 11.55
N GLU A 286 -13.78 14.16 12.74
CA GLU A 286 -12.64 14.44 13.62
C GLU A 286 -11.93 13.17 14.05
N GLY A 287 -12.70 12.15 14.44
CA GLY A 287 -12.18 10.88 14.92
C GLY A 287 -12.44 9.68 13.99
N LYS A 288 -11.69 8.60 14.22
CA LYS A 288 -11.96 7.29 13.60
C LYS A 288 -13.28 6.66 14.08
N THR A 289 -13.72 7.02 15.28
CA THR A 289 -14.93 6.49 15.94
C THR A 289 -16.20 6.97 15.26
N ASP A 290 -16.20 8.21 14.79
CA ASP A 290 -17.35 8.88 14.19
C ASP A 290 -17.75 8.20 12.88
N ASN A 291 -16.75 7.75 12.11
CA ASN A 291 -16.95 6.90 10.93
C ASN A 291 -17.79 5.65 11.26
N ILE A 292 -17.57 5.04 12.45
CA ILE A 292 -18.32 3.85 12.88
C ILE A 292 -19.77 4.23 13.23
N TYR A 293 -19.97 5.34 13.96
CA TYR A 293 -21.30 5.82 14.33
C TYR A 293 -22.15 6.14 13.09
N LEU A 294 -21.59 6.91 12.16
CA LEU A 294 -22.27 7.28 10.92
C LEU A 294 -22.54 6.08 10.02
N LEU A 295 -21.58 5.16 9.92
CA LEU A 295 -21.79 3.93 9.15
C LEU A 295 -22.94 3.10 9.75
N ALA A 296 -23.05 3.03 11.08
CA ALA A 296 -24.15 2.35 11.75
C ALA A 296 -25.49 3.07 11.50
N ALA A 297 -25.51 4.39 11.62
CA ALA A 297 -26.68 5.23 11.38
C ALA A 297 -27.20 5.11 9.94
N ILE A 298 -26.32 5.26 8.93
CA ILE A 298 -26.65 5.15 7.50
C ILE A 298 -27.27 3.79 7.19
N ARG A 299 -26.73 2.71 7.77
CA ARG A 299 -27.25 1.35 7.56
C ARG A 299 -28.61 1.14 8.22
N LYS A 300 -28.80 1.64 9.44
CA LYS A 300 -30.08 1.51 10.16
C LYS A 300 -31.18 2.35 9.50
N LEU A 301 -30.84 3.55 9.05
CA LEU A 301 -31.75 4.52 8.44
C LEU A 301 -31.77 4.44 6.90
N ALA A 302 -31.23 3.35 6.32
CA ALA A 302 -31.17 3.13 4.89
C ALA A 302 -32.51 3.38 4.15
N PRO A 303 -33.68 2.95 4.68
CA PRO A 303 -34.96 3.21 4.01
C PRO A 303 -35.30 4.69 3.89
N LYS A 304 -34.84 5.53 4.83
CA LYS A 304 -35.07 6.99 4.83
C LYS A 304 -34.07 7.74 3.94
N PHE A 305 -32.86 7.20 3.78
CA PHE A 305 -31.77 7.87 3.05
C PHE A 305 -31.23 7.03 1.87
N PRO A 306 -32.05 6.75 0.83
CA PRO A 306 -31.63 5.96 -0.33
C PRO A 306 -30.53 6.64 -1.19
N LYS A 307 -30.26 7.93 -0.99
CA LYS A 307 -29.13 8.63 -1.63
C LYS A 307 -27.77 8.20 -1.07
N LEU A 308 -27.73 7.70 0.15
CA LEU A 308 -26.50 7.24 0.80
C LEU A 308 -26.23 5.76 0.54
N ILE A 309 -27.21 5.02 0.00
CA ILE A 309 -27.14 3.57 -0.21
C ILE A 309 -27.49 3.14 -1.64
N ASP A 310 -26.75 2.16 -2.17
CA ASP A 310 -26.98 1.48 -3.44
C ASP A 310 -27.34 0.00 -3.19
N PRO A 311 -28.63 -0.38 -3.25
CA PRO A 311 -29.05 -1.73 -2.95
C PRO A 311 -28.48 -2.80 -3.91
N ALA A 312 -27.92 -2.42 -5.06
CA ALA A 312 -27.34 -3.34 -6.03
C ALA A 312 -25.91 -3.79 -5.68
N GLN A 313 -25.22 -3.10 -4.74
CA GLN A 313 -23.82 -3.37 -4.41
C GLN A 313 -23.66 -4.22 -3.15
N LYS A 314 -22.65 -5.10 -3.13
CA LYS A 314 -22.27 -5.92 -1.96
C LYS A 314 -21.93 -5.08 -0.73
N LEU A 315 -21.28 -3.93 -0.94
CA LEU A 315 -21.09 -2.90 0.07
C LEU A 315 -21.85 -1.65 -0.40
N PRO A 316 -23.12 -1.48 0.01
CA PRO A 316 -24.06 -0.62 -0.68
C PRO A 316 -23.89 0.85 -0.34
N LEU A 317 -22.69 1.37 -0.01
CA LEU A 317 -22.53 2.78 0.35
C LEU A 317 -22.25 3.64 -0.90
N LYS A 318 -23.00 4.73 -1.06
CA LYS A 318 -22.76 5.74 -2.11
C LYS A 318 -21.79 6.83 -1.67
N VAL A 319 -21.40 6.86 -0.40
CA VAL A 319 -20.38 7.74 0.18
C VAL A 319 -19.19 6.91 0.66
N GLN A 320 -18.03 7.56 0.85
CA GLN A 320 -16.84 6.95 1.46
C GLN A 320 -16.37 7.75 2.67
N PHE A 321 -15.75 7.08 3.64
CA PHE A 321 -15.18 7.72 4.82
C PHE A 321 -13.67 7.86 4.69
N PHE A 322 -13.13 9.00 5.12
CA PHE A 322 -11.69 9.21 5.18
C PHE A 322 -11.05 8.24 6.17
N ASN A 323 -10.04 7.51 5.71
CA ASN A 323 -9.35 6.52 6.51
C ASN A 323 -8.03 7.07 7.07
N TYR A 324 -8.05 7.41 8.36
CA TYR A 324 -6.88 7.82 9.11
C TYR A 324 -5.87 6.67 9.25
N SER A 325 -4.74 6.81 8.57
CA SER A 325 -3.67 5.82 8.52
C SER A 325 -2.31 6.45 8.85
N HIS A 326 -1.30 5.61 9.06
CA HIS A 326 0.08 6.10 9.19
C HIS A 326 0.49 7.00 8.00
N ARG A 327 0.04 6.66 6.78
CA ARG A 327 0.36 7.44 5.57
C ARG A 327 -0.33 8.80 5.57
N SER A 328 -1.59 8.89 6.03
CA SER A 328 -2.28 10.19 6.10
C SER A 328 -1.65 11.08 7.18
N ALA A 329 -1.24 10.51 8.31
CA ALA A 329 -0.52 11.24 9.34
C ALA A 329 0.83 11.76 8.82
N LEU A 330 1.63 10.90 8.18
CA LEU A 330 2.95 11.26 7.66
C LEU A 330 2.90 12.27 6.50
N PHE A 331 2.10 11.99 5.47
CA PHE A 331 2.13 12.77 4.23
C PHE A 331 1.14 13.92 4.21
N GLN A 332 -0.05 13.77 4.82
CA GLN A 332 -1.11 14.77 4.78
C GLN A 332 -1.21 15.59 6.08
N GLY A 333 -0.60 15.13 7.17
CA GLY A 333 -0.73 15.72 8.50
C GLY A 333 -2.10 15.44 9.13
N LEU A 334 -2.69 14.29 8.83
CA LEU A 334 -4.04 13.90 9.27
C LEU A 334 -4.00 12.57 10.03
N SER A 335 -4.06 12.66 11.35
CA SER A 335 -4.08 11.55 12.32
C SER A 335 -5.42 11.39 13.05
N GLY A 336 -6.24 12.45 13.12
CA GLY A 336 -7.62 12.44 13.63
C GLY A 336 -7.83 13.30 14.87
N GLY A 337 -7.69 14.62 14.75
CA GLY A 337 -8.02 15.59 15.81
C GLY A 337 -8.43 16.97 15.29
N GLY A 338 -9.19 17.73 16.09
CA GLY A 338 -9.81 18.99 15.68
C GLY A 338 -8.84 20.07 15.15
N ASP A 339 -7.67 20.20 15.77
CA ASP A 339 -6.63 21.14 15.31
C ASP A 339 -6.14 20.83 13.88
N GLU A 340 -6.09 19.54 13.51
CA GLU A 340 -5.69 19.11 12.17
C GLU A 340 -6.79 19.40 11.14
N MET A 341 -8.07 19.26 11.52
CA MET A 341 -9.21 19.61 10.66
C MET A 341 -9.23 21.10 10.36
N TYR A 342 -9.04 21.94 11.37
CA TYR A 342 -8.96 23.39 11.17
C TYR A 342 -7.82 23.79 10.22
N LYS A 343 -6.63 23.18 10.39
CA LYS A 343 -5.50 23.37 9.46
C LYS A 343 -5.82 22.91 8.05
N LEU A 344 -6.48 21.75 7.90
CA LEU A 344 -6.89 21.24 6.58
C LEU A 344 -7.83 22.20 5.88
N ILE A 345 -8.83 22.75 6.59
CA ILE A 345 -9.79 23.71 6.03
C ILE A 345 -9.07 24.96 5.53
N LYS A 346 -8.16 25.53 6.33
CA LYS A 346 -7.38 26.72 5.96
C LYS A 346 -6.47 26.50 4.76
N ASP A 347 -5.81 25.34 4.73
CA ASP A 347 -4.86 24.99 3.68
C ASP A 347 -5.54 24.37 2.45
N PHE A 348 -6.86 24.13 2.47
CA PHE A 348 -7.53 23.27 1.51
C PHE A 348 -7.30 23.76 0.07
N ARG A 349 -7.56 25.04 -0.17
CA ARG A 349 -7.39 25.67 -1.49
C ARG A 349 -5.94 25.58 -1.98
N GLU A 350 -4.97 25.85 -1.10
CA GLU A 350 -3.54 25.75 -1.41
C GLU A 350 -3.09 24.31 -1.70
N ARG A 351 -3.72 23.33 -1.05
CA ARG A 351 -3.48 21.90 -1.31
C ARG A 351 -4.08 21.46 -2.63
N MET A 352 -5.23 22.01 -3.04
CA MET A 352 -5.95 21.62 -4.26
C MET A 352 -5.46 22.34 -5.53
N LYS A 353 -4.77 23.49 -5.41
CA LYS A 353 -4.34 24.34 -6.57
C LYS A 353 -3.54 23.62 -7.67
N PHE A 354 -2.96 22.46 -7.34
CA PHE A 354 -2.16 21.65 -8.27
C PHE A 354 -3.01 20.80 -9.22
N PHE A 355 -4.31 20.68 -8.96
CA PHE A 355 -5.24 19.92 -9.77
C PHE A 355 -5.98 20.88 -10.70
N LYS A 356 -6.09 20.51 -11.99
CA LYS A 356 -6.54 21.44 -13.05
C LYS A 356 -7.87 21.08 -13.69
N HIS A 357 -8.36 19.86 -13.47
CA HIS A 357 -9.70 19.45 -13.90
C HIS A 357 -10.73 19.74 -12.82
N VAL A 358 -12.02 19.61 -13.11
CA VAL A 358 -13.07 19.90 -12.14
C VAL A 358 -13.24 18.70 -11.19
N PRO A 359 -13.38 18.92 -9.86
CA PRO A 359 -13.73 17.85 -8.92
C PRO A 359 -15.17 17.38 -9.17
N THR A 360 -15.40 16.08 -9.09
CA THR A 360 -16.70 15.48 -9.47
C THR A 360 -17.55 15.09 -8.27
N GLN A 361 -17.00 15.20 -7.05
CA GLN A 361 -17.66 14.81 -5.80
C GLN A 361 -17.33 15.81 -4.68
N PRO A 362 -18.25 16.00 -3.71
CA PRO A 362 -18.01 16.85 -2.55
C PRO A 362 -17.16 16.16 -1.48
N VAL A 363 -16.37 16.96 -0.78
CA VAL A 363 -15.72 16.65 0.49
C VAL A 363 -16.60 17.23 1.60
N ILE A 364 -17.03 16.38 2.52
CA ILE A 364 -17.97 16.72 3.58
C ILE A 364 -17.26 16.55 4.92
N MET A 365 -16.88 17.65 5.55
CA MET A 365 -16.23 17.65 6.86
C MET A 365 -17.28 17.76 7.95
N ILE A 366 -17.44 16.70 8.76
CA ILE A 366 -18.32 16.70 9.93
C ILE A 366 -17.54 17.24 11.11
N ILE A 367 -18.05 18.30 11.70
CA ILE A 367 -17.39 19.06 12.77
C ILE A 367 -18.29 19.06 14.00
N ASP A 368 -17.72 18.70 15.15
CA ASP A 368 -18.40 18.82 16.45
C ASP A 368 -18.82 20.28 16.68
N ASN A 369 -20.03 20.50 17.17
CA ASN A 369 -20.53 21.85 17.42
C ASN A 369 -20.25 22.26 18.87
N ASP A 370 -18.97 22.43 19.21
CA ASP A 370 -18.50 22.67 20.57
C ASP A 370 -17.70 23.98 20.70
N ALA A 371 -16.95 24.15 21.80
CA ALA A 371 -16.09 25.31 21.97
C ALA A 371 -14.85 25.27 21.05
N ALA A 372 -14.32 24.08 20.77
CA ALA A 372 -13.12 23.89 19.94
C ALA A 372 -13.35 24.29 18.47
N SER A 373 -14.58 24.14 17.97
CA SER A 373 -14.94 24.47 16.58
C SER A 373 -15.18 25.97 16.31
N THR A 374 -15.10 26.83 17.32
CA THR A 374 -15.33 28.29 17.17
C THR A 374 -14.41 28.91 16.10
N GLY A 375 -13.15 28.45 16.02
CA GLY A 375 -12.19 28.92 15.02
C GLY A 375 -12.57 28.52 13.59
N ILE A 376 -13.19 27.35 13.41
CA ILE A 376 -13.68 26.87 12.13
C ILE A 376 -14.85 27.75 11.66
N PHE A 377 -15.85 27.98 12.51
CA PHE A 377 -17.02 28.81 12.16
C PHE A 377 -16.65 30.27 11.88
N THR A 378 -15.69 30.82 12.62
CA THR A 378 -15.14 32.16 12.35
C THR A 378 -14.47 32.22 10.97
N TYR A 379 -13.69 31.20 10.62
CA TYR A 379 -13.03 31.13 9.32
C TYR A 379 -14.04 31.01 8.17
N VAL A 380 -15.04 30.14 8.28
CA VAL A 380 -16.13 30.00 7.29
C VAL A 380 -16.85 31.34 7.08
N GLY A 381 -17.15 32.03 8.18
CA GLY A 381 -17.73 33.37 8.12
C GLY A 381 -16.88 34.39 7.38
N THR A 382 -15.56 34.32 7.57
CA THR A 382 -14.59 35.16 6.85
C THR A 382 -14.58 34.85 5.35
N VAL A 383 -14.73 33.58 4.97
CA VAL A 383 -14.79 33.14 3.57
C VAL A 383 -16.01 33.69 2.85
N HIS A 384 -17.16 33.75 3.53
CA HIS A 384 -18.39 34.30 2.97
C HIS A 384 -18.49 35.83 3.09
N GLY A 385 -17.60 36.47 3.85
CA GLY A 385 -17.69 37.91 4.15
C GLY A 385 -18.85 38.29 5.08
N THR A 386 -19.44 37.32 5.79
CA THR A 386 -20.68 37.49 6.57
C THR A 386 -20.46 37.54 8.08
N GLY A 387 -19.22 37.65 8.56
CA GLY A 387 -18.91 37.48 9.99
C GLY A 387 -19.09 36.02 10.46
N PRO A 388 -18.75 35.68 11.72
CA PRO A 388 -18.76 34.30 12.20
C PRO A 388 -20.12 33.61 12.00
N VAL A 389 -20.12 32.39 11.43
CA VAL A 389 -21.36 31.62 11.26
C VAL A 389 -21.81 30.98 12.58
N SER A 390 -23.11 30.76 12.73
CA SER A 390 -23.73 30.28 13.97
C SER A 390 -23.49 28.79 14.25
N GLY A 391 -23.15 28.00 13.22
CA GLY A 391 -23.10 26.53 13.33
C GLY A 391 -24.48 25.88 13.43
N LEU A 392 -25.56 26.63 13.18
CA LEU A 392 -26.93 26.14 13.25
C LEU A 392 -27.49 25.71 11.89
N ASP A 393 -26.90 26.19 10.80
CA ASP A 393 -27.33 25.78 9.46
C ASP A 393 -26.92 24.32 9.19
N PRO A 394 -27.71 23.58 8.40
CA PRO A 394 -27.42 22.17 8.12
C PRO A 394 -26.02 21.94 7.53
N PHE A 395 -25.55 22.87 6.69
CA PHE A 395 -24.21 22.84 6.13
C PHE A 395 -23.73 24.24 5.72
N TYR A 396 -22.42 24.35 5.53
CA TYR A 396 -21.75 25.53 4.98
C TYR A 396 -20.87 25.12 3.79
N HIS A 397 -21.05 25.77 2.64
CA HIS A 397 -20.17 25.60 1.48
C HIS A 397 -18.92 26.46 1.67
N VAL A 398 -17.72 25.89 1.72
CA VAL A 398 -16.51 26.68 1.99
C VAL A 398 -15.86 27.15 0.69
N PHE A 399 -15.35 26.21 -0.10
CA PHE A 399 -14.72 26.49 -1.40
C PHE A 399 -14.87 25.29 -2.33
N GLU A 400 -15.05 25.53 -3.63
CA GLU A 400 -15.08 24.48 -4.65
C GLU A 400 -15.98 23.29 -4.25
N ASN A 401 -15.39 22.15 -3.90
CA ASN A 401 -16.07 20.93 -3.48
C ASN A 401 -16.03 20.67 -1.97
N LEU A 402 -15.54 21.59 -1.15
CA LEU A 402 -15.47 21.46 0.31
C LEU A 402 -16.71 22.01 1.01
N TYR A 403 -17.28 21.21 1.90
CA TYR A 403 -18.44 21.52 2.73
C TYR A 403 -18.14 21.18 4.19
N ILE A 404 -18.73 21.95 5.10
CA ILE A 404 -18.73 21.69 6.54
C ILE A 404 -20.15 21.38 6.97
N VAL A 405 -20.32 20.30 7.72
CA VAL A 405 -21.58 19.88 8.32
C VAL A 405 -21.40 19.86 9.83
N PRO A 406 -21.98 20.82 10.57
CA PRO A 406 -21.95 20.81 12.03
C PRO A 406 -22.74 19.62 12.59
N VAL A 407 -22.32 19.08 13.73
CA VAL A 407 -23.16 18.16 14.50
C VAL A 407 -24.43 18.91 14.96
N PRO A 408 -25.64 18.36 14.72
CA PRO A 408 -26.89 19.02 15.09
C PRO A 408 -26.96 19.29 16.60
N THR A 409 -27.38 20.50 16.95
CA THR A 409 -27.63 20.86 18.35
C THR A 409 -29.03 20.42 18.77
N THR A 410 -29.18 19.97 20.02
CA THR A 410 -30.50 19.77 20.63
C THR A 410 -30.79 20.98 21.50
N ALA A 411 -31.87 21.71 21.20
CA ALA A 411 -32.28 22.93 21.92
C ALA A 411 -31.20 24.04 21.96
N GLY A 412 -30.38 24.19 20.91
CA GLY A 412 -29.37 25.25 20.81
C GLY A 412 -28.13 25.04 21.68
N VAL A 413 -28.01 23.88 22.35
CA VAL A 413 -26.83 23.53 23.14
C VAL A 413 -25.77 22.90 22.22
N LYS A 414 -24.54 23.40 22.33
CA LYS A 414 -23.33 22.84 21.72
C LYS A 414 -23.26 21.32 21.93
N ALA A 415 -22.97 20.57 20.87
CA ALA A 415 -23.06 19.10 20.86
C ALA A 415 -21.87 18.46 20.14
N VAL A 416 -21.37 17.36 20.68
CA VAL A 416 -20.45 16.45 19.98
C VAL A 416 -21.23 15.26 19.41
N ILE A 417 -20.66 14.54 18.45
CA ILE A 417 -21.40 13.44 17.79
C ILE A 417 -21.91 12.36 18.77
N GLU A 418 -21.20 12.12 19.88
CA GLU A 418 -21.64 11.17 20.91
C GLU A 418 -22.90 11.61 21.68
N ASP A 419 -23.29 12.88 21.62
CA ASP A 419 -24.51 13.40 22.26
C ASP A 419 -25.77 13.04 21.48
N LEU A 420 -25.62 12.59 20.22
CA LEU A 420 -26.71 12.08 19.42
C LEU A 420 -27.19 10.68 19.88
N PHE A 421 -26.41 9.98 20.71
CA PHE A 421 -26.85 8.71 21.31
C PHE A 421 -27.63 8.94 22.59
N ASP A 422 -28.71 8.17 22.77
CA ASP A 422 -29.42 8.16 24.05
C ASP A 422 -28.54 7.65 25.20
N PRO A 423 -28.69 8.19 26.42
CA PRO A 423 -27.89 7.79 27.57
C PRO A 423 -27.90 6.28 27.84
N VAL A 424 -29.00 5.59 27.53
CA VAL A 424 -29.15 4.13 27.70
C VAL A 424 -28.16 3.33 26.85
N VAL A 425 -27.71 3.87 25.71
CA VAL A 425 -26.73 3.21 24.84
C VAL A 425 -25.34 3.21 25.48
N LYS A 426 -25.03 4.21 26.32
CA LYS A 426 -23.72 4.40 27.00
C LYS A 426 -23.59 3.49 28.24
N LYS A 427 -23.95 2.21 28.10
CA LYS A 427 -23.98 1.21 29.19
C LYS A 427 -22.58 0.80 29.67
N PRO A 428 -22.44 0.27 30.91
CA PRO A 428 -21.14 -0.16 31.42
C PRO A 428 -20.55 -1.37 30.67
N ILE A 429 -19.23 -1.40 30.52
CA ILE A 429 -18.49 -2.56 29.97
C ILE A 429 -17.60 -3.11 31.07
N SER A 430 -17.87 -4.33 31.55
CA SER A 430 -17.08 -4.98 32.62
C SER A 430 -16.91 -4.08 33.85
N GLY A 431 -17.98 -3.39 34.26
CA GLY A 431 -17.97 -2.47 35.40
C GLY A 431 -17.40 -1.07 35.13
N ARG A 432 -16.89 -0.80 33.92
CA ARG A 432 -16.38 0.52 33.51
C ARG A 432 -17.45 1.39 32.87
N THR A 433 -17.45 2.68 33.16
CA THR A 433 -18.40 3.67 32.59
C THR A 433 -17.81 4.41 31.40
N PHE A 434 -18.66 4.94 30.52
CA PHE A 434 -18.21 5.68 29.34
C PHE A 434 -17.56 7.02 29.72
N ASN A 435 -16.46 7.37 29.07
CA ASN A 435 -15.85 8.69 29.13
C ASN A 435 -15.58 9.21 27.70
N SER A 436 -16.17 10.36 27.37
CA SER A 436 -16.05 11.02 26.07
C SER A 436 -14.80 11.90 25.94
N SER A 437 -14.04 12.10 27.02
CA SER A 437 -12.85 12.95 27.03
C SER A 437 -11.72 12.37 26.19
N ASN A 438 -11.07 13.24 25.42
CA ASN A 438 -9.84 12.94 24.68
C ASN A 438 -8.59 12.95 25.58
N LYS A 439 -8.72 13.26 26.88
CA LYS A 439 -7.61 13.22 27.86
C LYS A 439 -7.36 11.81 28.39
N SER A 440 -6.16 11.55 28.88
CA SER A 440 -5.85 10.29 29.57
C SER A 440 -6.78 10.10 30.77
N PHE A 441 -7.47 8.97 30.83
CA PHE A 441 -8.33 8.60 31.95
C PHE A 441 -7.95 7.22 32.49
N ASP A 442 -8.40 6.95 33.72
CA ASP A 442 -8.19 5.65 34.38
C ASP A 442 -8.93 4.54 33.62
N GLN A 443 -8.16 3.72 32.90
CA GLN A 443 -8.69 2.63 32.07
C GLN A 443 -9.31 1.50 32.90
N THR A 444 -9.08 1.46 34.21
CA THR A 444 -9.72 0.49 35.11
C THR A 444 -11.15 0.88 35.48
N LYS A 445 -11.49 2.18 35.39
CA LYS A 445 -12.81 2.73 35.74
C LYS A 445 -13.61 3.17 34.53
N PHE A 446 -12.94 3.62 33.47
CA PHE A 446 -13.59 4.18 32.29
C PHE A 446 -13.17 3.46 31.01
N TYR A 447 -14.08 3.46 30.03
CA TYR A 447 -13.77 3.12 28.65
C TYR A 447 -14.02 4.32 27.74
N GLY A 448 -13.21 4.46 26.68
CA GLY A 448 -13.26 5.62 25.78
C GLY A 448 -14.10 5.41 24.52
N LYS A 449 -14.11 6.44 23.66
CA LYS A 449 -14.82 6.47 22.36
C LYS A 449 -14.58 5.22 21.51
N ASN A 450 -13.34 4.73 21.44
CA ASN A 450 -13.00 3.55 20.62
C ASN A 450 -13.73 2.28 21.09
N GLU A 451 -13.75 2.02 22.40
CA GLU A 451 -14.48 0.88 22.94
C GLU A 451 -15.99 1.06 22.80
N PHE A 452 -16.51 2.27 23.00
CA PHE A 452 -17.92 2.58 22.75
C PHE A 452 -18.33 2.25 21.31
N ALA A 453 -17.57 2.74 20.33
CA ALA A 453 -17.84 2.51 18.91
C ALA A 453 -17.74 1.03 18.50
N THR A 454 -16.69 0.34 18.94
CA THR A 454 -16.37 -1.02 18.47
C THR A 454 -17.07 -2.13 19.24
N LYS A 455 -17.33 -1.94 20.54
CA LYS A 455 -17.91 -2.98 21.40
C LYS A 455 -19.40 -2.80 21.68
N ILE A 456 -19.96 -1.61 21.50
CA ILE A 456 -21.39 -1.33 21.72
C ILE A 456 -22.07 -0.95 20.40
N VAL A 457 -21.66 0.17 19.79
CA VAL A 457 -22.40 0.73 18.64
C VAL A 457 -22.38 -0.21 17.43
N ALA A 458 -21.20 -0.68 17.01
CA ALA A 458 -21.09 -1.52 15.82
C ALA A 458 -21.80 -2.89 15.94
N PRO A 459 -21.70 -3.62 17.09
CA PRO A 459 -22.42 -4.87 17.30
C PRO A 459 -23.94 -4.68 17.46
N GLU A 460 -24.38 -3.64 18.18
CA GLU A 460 -25.79 -3.42 18.54
C GLU A 460 -26.52 -2.45 17.60
N ARG A 461 -25.92 -2.10 16.46
CA ARG A 461 -26.47 -1.14 15.48
C ARG A 461 -27.91 -1.43 15.02
N ALA A 462 -28.35 -2.68 15.11
CA ALA A 462 -29.71 -3.06 14.70
C ALA A 462 -30.77 -2.64 15.73
N THR A 463 -30.40 -2.55 17.01
CA THR A 463 -31.30 -2.23 18.13
C THR A 463 -31.19 -0.79 18.61
N ILE A 464 -30.06 -0.12 18.33
CA ILE A 464 -29.87 1.29 18.69
C ILE A 464 -30.81 2.19 17.86
N ASP A 465 -31.44 3.16 18.53
CA ASP A 465 -32.15 4.25 17.88
C ASP A 465 -31.15 5.29 17.36
N PHE A 466 -31.27 5.62 16.07
CA PHE A 466 -30.45 6.61 15.39
C PHE A 466 -31.26 7.84 14.94
N THR A 467 -32.48 8.03 15.43
CA THR A 467 -33.36 9.13 15.01
C THR A 467 -32.69 10.52 15.14
N LYS A 468 -31.88 10.74 16.18
CA LYS A 468 -31.10 11.98 16.38
C LYS A 468 -29.99 12.21 15.33
N PHE A 469 -29.60 11.18 14.57
CA PHE A 469 -28.67 11.30 13.44
C PHE A 469 -29.37 11.73 12.14
N GLU A 470 -30.71 11.69 12.06
CA GLU A 470 -31.45 12.03 10.85
C GLU A 470 -31.14 13.44 10.30
N PRO A 471 -31.08 14.52 11.11
CA PRO A 471 -30.72 15.84 10.60
C PRO A 471 -29.31 15.88 10.01
N LEU A 472 -28.36 15.15 10.61
CA LEU A 472 -26.99 15.04 10.12
C LEU A 472 -26.91 14.29 8.78
N LEU A 473 -27.65 13.17 8.65
CA LEU A 473 -27.72 12.41 7.40
C LEU A 473 -28.46 13.18 6.29
N GLN A 474 -29.47 13.96 6.65
CA GLN A 474 -30.18 14.85 5.73
C GLN A 474 -29.23 15.93 5.22
N ALA A 475 -28.47 16.59 6.10
CA ALA A 475 -27.47 17.58 5.69
C ALA A 475 -26.43 17.02 4.70
N ILE A 476 -25.98 15.77 4.87
CA ILE A 476 -25.09 15.10 3.92
C ILE A 476 -25.78 14.95 2.54
N CYS A 477 -27.06 14.58 2.52
CA CYS A 477 -27.83 14.50 1.26
C CYS A 477 -27.99 15.88 0.62
N ASP A 478 -28.28 16.92 1.41
CA ASP A 478 -28.46 18.28 0.93
C ASP A 478 -27.15 18.84 0.34
N VAL A 479 -26.00 18.53 0.94
CA VAL A 479 -24.68 18.85 0.38
C VAL A 479 -24.46 18.18 -0.97
N MET A 480 -24.83 16.90 -1.12
CA MET A 480 -24.72 16.19 -2.39
C MET A 480 -25.58 16.84 -3.47
N ASP A 481 -26.81 17.26 -3.13
CA ASP A 481 -27.73 17.93 -4.03
C ASP A 481 -27.23 19.33 -4.41
N HIS A 482 -26.80 20.11 -3.43
CA HIS A 482 -26.22 21.44 -3.64
C HIS A 482 -25.00 21.39 -4.56
N PHE A 483 -24.10 20.42 -4.34
CA PHE A 483 -22.92 20.24 -5.18
C PHE A 483 -23.30 19.82 -6.61
N ALA A 484 -24.25 18.90 -6.78
CA ALA A 484 -24.73 18.49 -8.09
C ALA A 484 -25.36 19.67 -8.86
N ALA A 485 -26.17 20.49 -8.19
CA ALA A 485 -26.75 21.70 -8.78
C ALA A 485 -25.67 22.72 -9.19
N THR A 486 -24.63 22.88 -8.35
CA THR A 486 -23.49 23.76 -8.65
C THR A 486 -22.70 23.31 -9.87
N LEU A 487 -22.52 22.00 -10.06
CA LEU A 487 -21.86 21.45 -11.25
C LEU A 487 -22.70 21.66 -12.52
N ALA A 488 -24.01 21.40 -12.44
CA ALA A 488 -24.93 21.60 -13.55
C ALA A 488 -24.97 23.07 -14.01
N ALA A 489 -25.00 24.02 -13.05
CA ALA A 489 -25.02 25.45 -13.34
C ALA A 489 -23.76 25.94 -14.08
N LYS A 490 -22.61 25.26 -13.90
CA LYS A 490 -21.35 25.61 -14.58
C LYS A 490 -21.24 25.03 -15.99
N SER A 491 -22.29 24.36 -16.51
CA SER A 491 -22.27 23.64 -17.80
C SER A 491 -21.12 22.63 -17.92
N ILE A 492 -20.66 22.08 -16.80
CA ILE A 492 -19.58 21.10 -16.78
C ILE A 492 -20.21 19.73 -17.02
N VAL A 493 -20.13 19.25 -18.26
CA VAL A 493 -20.43 17.83 -18.55
C VAL A 493 -19.33 17.01 -17.89
N LEU A 494 -19.68 16.29 -16.82
CA LEU A 494 -18.75 15.37 -16.17
C LEU A 494 -18.28 14.35 -17.21
N PRO A 495 -16.96 14.14 -17.38
CA PRO A 495 -16.49 13.04 -18.21
C PRO A 495 -17.09 11.74 -17.66
N ALA A 496 -17.56 10.87 -18.56
CA ALA A 496 -18.07 9.56 -18.16
C ALA A 496 -17.04 8.91 -17.22
N PRO A 497 -17.46 8.32 -16.08
CA PRO A 497 -16.53 7.68 -15.18
C PRO A 497 -15.71 6.69 -16.01
N VAL A 498 -14.38 6.75 -15.88
CA VAL A 498 -13.53 5.74 -16.52
C VAL A 498 -13.95 4.43 -15.88
N VAL A 499 -14.74 3.63 -16.61
CA VAL A 499 -15.11 2.28 -16.23
C VAL A 499 -13.86 1.43 -16.41
N VAL A 500 -12.92 1.57 -15.49
CA VAL A 500 -11.88 0.57 -15.30
C VAL A 500 -12.59 -0.54 -14.57
N ALA A 501 -12.89 -1.64 -15.26
CA ALA A 501 -13.45 -2.84 -14.65
C ALA A 501 -12.70 -3.11 -13.34
N GLU A 502 -13.39 -2.97 -12.21
CA GLU A 502 -12.86 -3.46 -10.94
C GLU A 502 -12.63 -4.95 -11.14
N ALA A 503 -11.37 -5.36 -11.18
CA ALA A 503 -11.06 -6.76 -11.05
C ALA A 503 -11.66 -7.21 -9.72
N ALA A 504 -12.65 -8.10 -9.80
CA ALA A 504 -13.23 -8.75 -8.63
C ALA A 504 -12.10 -9.34 -7.77
N PRO A 505 -12.23 -9.31 -6.43
CA PRO A 505 -11.17 -9.65 -5.49
C PRO A 505 -10.59 -11.05 -5.68
#